data_AF-A2FU75-F1
#
_entry.id   AF-A2FU75-F1
#
_cell.length_a   1.000
_cell.length_b   1.000
_cell.length_c   1.000
_cell.angle_alpha   90.00
_cell.angle_beta   90.00
_cell.angle_gamma   90.00
#
_symmetry.space_group_name_H-M   'P 1'
#
loop_
_entity.id
_entity.type
_entity.pdbx_description
1 polymer ?
#
loop_
_entity_poly.entity_id
_entity_poly.type
_entity_poly.pdbx_seq_one_letter_code
_entity_poly.pdbx_strand_id
1 'polypeptide(L)'
;MSKDGSKQYDDFIDAYDKIFHVKSVETIKDTYNLITDVLINKYKMSTYDILVSIVKAVRYNYRSFLIYCAILHDFLIKNPITDKEANKLTAMASYNFLSFTKDDDDVYQLEVRYSLDSIYPLDDTVESFIMDDQIDRFKEYVSNNSLDRIRVLISDDEQLTPIEACAYFGSVNIFTFLTTNLHHKISPRCLQYSLIGGNTELLMNA
;
A
#
# COMPACT_ATOMS: atom_id res chain seq x y z
N MET A 1 24.85 -20.63 16.87
CA MET A 1 24.70 -19.67 15.76
C MET A 1 24.90 -18.28 16.34
N SER A 2 25.91 -17.55 15.87
CA SER A 2 26.38 -16.29 16.46
C SER A 2 25.35 -15.17 16.30
N LYS A 3 25.00 -14.51 17.41
CA LYS A 3 24.11 -13.33 17.47
C LYS A 3 24.67 -12.07 16.78
N ASP A 4 25.86 -12.14 16.20
CA ASP A 4 26.57 -10.99 15.63
C ASP A 4 26.26 -10.72 14.14
N GLY A 5 25.63 -11.67 13.44
CA GLY A 5 25.29 -11.51 12.02
C GLY A 5 24.06 -10.63 11.76
N SER A 6 23.16 -10.43 12.74
CA SER A 6 21.93 -9.66 12.49
C SER A 6 22.21 -8.15 12.41
N LYS A 7 23.08 -7.62 13.28
CA LYS A 7 23.39 -6.18 13.34
C LYS A 7 23.99 -5.59 12.07
N GLN A 8 24.58 -6.42 11.21
CA GLN A 8 25.26 -5.95 10.00
C GLN A 8 24.28 -5.33 8.99
N TYR A 9 23.01 -5.73 9.03
CA TYR A 9 21.98 -5.33 8.06
C TYR A 9 20.77 -4.66 8.70
N ASP A 10 20.83 -4.31 9.98
CA ASP A 10 19.70 -3.68 10.68
C ASP A 10 19.25 -2.43 9.94
N ASP A 11 20.18 -1.57 9.49
CA ASP A 11 19.81 -0.35 8.76
C ASP A 11 19.21 -0.61 7.37
N PHE A 12 19.62 -1.69 6.70
CA PHE A 12 18.98 -2.14 5.45
C PHE A 12 17.55 -2.59 5.71
N ILE A 13 17.35 -3.41 6.75
CA ILE A 13 16.03 -3.92 7.14
C ILE A 13 15.14 -2.75 7.55
N ASP A 14 15.63 -1.83 8.37
CA ASP A 14 14.90 -0.64 8.82
C ASP A 14 14.53 0.28 7.65
N ALA A 15 15.41 0.41 6.65
CA ALA A 15 15.10 1.15 5.43
C ALA A 15 13.92 0.53 4.68
N TYR A 16 13.91 -0.79 4.53
CA TYR A 16 12.81 -1.51 3.89
C TYR A 16 11.53 -1.50 4.72
N ASP A 17 11.63 -1.68 6.04
CA ASP A 17 10.48 -1.59 6.94
C ASP A 17 9.82 -0.21 6.83
N LYS A 18 10.63 0.86 6.78
CA LYS A 18 10.14 2.22 6.58
C LYS A 18 9.47 2.40 5.22
N ILE A 19 10.05 1.86 4.15
CA ILE A 19 9.47 1.91 2.79
C ILE A 19 8.11 1.22 2.77
N PHE A 20 7.96 0.05 3.41
CA PHE A 20 6.69 -0.69 3.38
C PHE A 20 5.63 -0.11 4.33
N HIS A 21 6.02 0.71 5.30
CA HIS A 21 5.14 1.29 6.31
C HIS A 21 5.18 2.82 6.36
N VAL A 22 5.31 3.48 5.20
CA VAL A 22 5.10 4.93 5.08
C VAL A 22 3.69 5.29 5.58
N LYS A 23 3.53 6.42 6.29
CA LYS A 23 2.25 6.79 6.95
C LYS A 23 1.80 8.23 6.76
N SER A 24 2.70 9.14 6.39
CA SER A 24 2.33 10.55 6.21
C SER A 24 3.21 11.26 5.20
N VAL A 25 2.70 12.35 4.64
CA VAL A 25 3.42 13.20 3.68
C VAL A 25 4.71 13.76 4.27
N GLU A 26 4.73 14.08 5.58
CA GLU A 26 5.93 14.54 6.28
C GLU A 26 7.08 13.53 6.22
N THR A 27 6.76 12.24 6.11
CA THR A 27 7.77 11.18 6.03
C THR A 27 8.34 10.97 4.63
N ILE A 28 7.86 11.68 3.58
CA ILE A 28 8.38 11.53 2.20
C ILE A 28 9.86 11.88 2.15
N LYS A 29 10.24 13.04 2.71
CA LYS A 29 11.64 13.51 2.71
C LYS A 29 12.55 12.56 3.47
N ASP A 30 12.10 12.09 4.63
CA ASP A 30 12.86 11.16 5.46
C ASP A 30 13.02 9.80 4.77
N THR A 31 11.96 9.30 4.13
CA THR A 31 11.98 8.05 3.36
C THR A 31 12.92 8.18 2.16
N TYR A 32 12.88 9.31 1.45
CA TYR A 32 13.80 9.59 0.35
C TYR A 32 15.26 9.59 0.80
N ASN A 33 15.57 10.31 1.88
CA ASN A 33 16.94 10.36 2.43
C ASN A 33 17.41 8.97 2.87
N LEU A 34 16.54 8.19 3.51
CA LEU A 34 16.85 6.82 3.93
C LEU A 34 17.16 5.91 2.73
N ILE A 35 16.38 5.99 1.66
CA ILE A 35 16.64 5.28 0.40
C ILE A 35 18.01 5.69 -0.16
N THR A 36 18.29 6.99 -0.24
CA THR A 36 19.53 7.50 -0.82
C THR A 36 20.74 7.11 0.01
N ASP A 37 20.74 7.36 1.31
CA ASP A 37 21.91 7.19 2.17
C ASP A 37 22.20 5.72 2.47
N VAL A 38 21.16 4.93 2.72
CA VAL A 38 21.32 3.52 3.07
C VAL A 38 21.34 2.66 1.81
N LEU A 39 20.25 2.63 1.05
CA LEU A 39 20.11 1.65 -0.03
C LEU A 39 21.05 1.95 -1.21
N ILE A 40 21.10 3.22 -1.66
CA ILE A 40 21.97 3.60 -2.79
C ILE A 40 23.42 3.77 -2.33
N ASN A 41 23.68 4.66 -1.38
CA ASN A 41 25.05 5.06 -1.06
C ASN A 41 25.82 3.97 -0.32
N LYS A 42 25.22 3.32 0.69
CA LYS A 42 25.89 2.25 1.46
C LYS A 42 25.80 0.90 0.75
N TYR A 43 24.60 0.45 0.40
CA TYR A 43 24.37 -0.90 -0.14
C TYR A 43 24.46 -1.00 -1.66
N LYS A 44 24.65 0.11 -2.37
CA LYS A 44 24.84 0.15 -3.84
C LYS A 44 23.68 -0.46 -4.62
N MET A 45 22.46 -0.35 -4.09
CA MET A 45 21.26 -0.78 -4.80
C MET A 45 21.06 0.06 -6.06
N SER A 46 20.60 -0.58 -7.13
CA SER A 46 20.29 0.11 -8.37
C SER A 46 18.99 0.91 -8.24
N THR A 47 18.88 1.99 -9.02
CA THR A 47 17.64 2.78 -9.18
C THR A 47 16.45 1.88 -9.53
N TYR A 48 16.66 0.93 -10.44
CA TYR A 48 15.64 -0.03 -10.85
C TYR A 48 15.15 -0.89 -9.67
N ASP A 49 16.05 -1.44 -8.85
CA ASP A 49 15.66 -2.30 -7.72
C ASP A 49 14.90 -1.53 -6.63
N ILE A 50 15.23 -0.24 -6.44
CA ILE A 50 14.51 0.65 -5.54
C ILE A 50 13.11 0.95 -6.06
N LEU A 51 12.97 1.30 -7.35
CA LEU A 51 11.67 1.51 -7.98
C LEU A 51 10.81 0.25 -7.89
N VAL A 52 11.40 -0.93 -8.14
CA VAL A 52 10.73 -2.23 -7.97
C VAL A 52 10.23 -2.42 -6.53
N SER A 53 11.05 -2.04 -5.55
CA SER A 53 10.71 -2.16 -4.14
C SER A 53 9.56 -1.24 -3.74
N ILE A 54 9.57 0.01 -4.20
CA ILE A 54 8.51 0.99 -3.91
C ILE A 54 7.19 0.56 -4.57
N VAL A 55 7.22 0.11 -5.83
CA VAL A 55 6.02 -0.40 -6.52
C VAL A 55 5.44 -1.63 -5.79
N LYS A 56 6.28 -2.51 -5.23
CA LYS A 56 5.80 -3.62 -4.38
C LYS A 56 5.17 -3.10 -3.09
N ALA A 57 5.77 -2.10 -2.45
CA ALA A 57 5.26 -1.52 -1.20
C ALA A 57 3.85 -0.92 -1.36
N VAL A 58 3.51 -0.38 -2.54
CA VAL A 58 2.14 0.08 -2.87
C VAL A 58 1.10 -1.01 -2.58
N ARG A 59 1.34 -2.25 -3.00
CA ARG A 59 0.40 -3.37 -2.80
C ARG A 59 0.19 -3.74 -1.33
N TYR A 60 1.23 -3.58 -0.51
CA TYR A 60 1.23 -4.02 0.89
C TYR A 60 0.91 -2.88 1.87
N ASN A 61 0.76 -1.65 1.38
CA ASN A 61 0.33 -0.51 2.17
C ASN A 61 -0.49 0.45 1.28
N TYR A 62 -1.58 -0.06 0.71
CA TYR A 62 -2.41 0.68 -0.24
C TYR A 62 -3.02 1.95 0.37
N ARG A 63 -3.21 1.99 1.71
CA ARG A 63 -3.58 3.22 2.43
C ARG A 63 -2.64 4.39 2.12
N SER A 64 -1.38 4.11 1.78
CA SER A 64 -0.38 5.12 1.46
C SER A 64 -0.15 5.29 -0.05
N PHE A 65 -1.07 4.82 -0.90
CA PHE A 65 -0.97 4.87 -2.37
C PHE A 65 -0.52 6.24 -2.88
N LEU A 66 -1.19 7.31 -2.47
CA LEU A 66 -0.86 8.68 -2.91
C LEU A 66 0.55 9.11 -2.46
N ILE A 67 1.00 8.68 -1.29
CA ILE A 67 2.33 8.97 -0.79
C ILE A 67 3.39 8.23 -1.63
N TYR A 68 3.14 6.97 -1.97
CA TYR A 68 4.03 6.23 -2.87
C TYR A 68 4.10 6.83 -4.27
N CYS A 69 2.97 7.29 -4.83
CA CYS A 69 2.97 8.01 -6.10
C CYS A 69 3.89 9.24 -6.05
N ALA A 70 3.82 10.02 -4.97
CA ALA A 70 4.70 11.17 -4.76
C ALA A 70 6.18 10.75 -4.64
N ILE A 71 6.49 9.71 -3.87
CA ILE A 71 7.85 9.18 -3.74
C ILE A 71 8.40 8.71 -5.10
N LEU A 72 7.62 7.94 -5.87
CA LEU A 72 8.01 7.44 -7.19
C LEU A 72 8.25 8.59 -8.17
N HIS A 73 7.35 9.57 -8.22
CA HIS A 73 7.47 10.76 -9.04
C HIS A 73 8.77 11.52 -8.73
N ASP A 74 8.99 11.87 -7.46
CA ASP A 74 10.19 12.60 -7.03
C ASP A 74 11.49 11.82 -7.28
N PHE A 75 11.42 10.50 -7.17
CA PHE A 75 12.57 9.62 -7.40
C PHE A 75 12.92 9.51 -8.89
N LEU A 76 11.93 9.40 -9.78
CA LEU A 76 12.12 9.36 -11.24
C LEU A 76 12.73 10.66 -11.78
N ILE A 77 12.27 11.82 -11.30
CA ILE A 77 12.82 13.13 -11.73
C ILE A 77 14.34 13.19 -11.48
N LYS A 78 14.78 12.66 -10.33
CA LYS A 78 16.19 12.70 -9.93
C LYS A 78 17.00 11.54 -10.48
N ASN A 79 16.34 10.46 -10.88
CA ASN A 79 16.98 9.22 -11.34
C ASN A 79 16.26 8.68 -12.59
N PRO A 80 16.50 9.27 -13.77
CA PRO A 80 15.91 8.81 -15.02
C PRO A 80 16.23 7.34 -15.30
N ILE A 81 15.29 6.65 -15.93
CA ILE A 81 15.39 5.23 -16.27
C ILE A 81 15.43 5.01 -17.79
N THR A 82 15.97 3.87 -18.19
CA THR A 82 16.04 3.46 -19.60
C THR A 82 14.71 2.83 -20.07
N ASP A 83 14.48 2.78 -21.39
CA ASP A 83 13.32 2.09 -21.98
C ASP A 83 13.17 0.64 -21.51
N LYS A 84 14.30 -0.07 -21.35
CA LYS A 84 14.32 -1.45 -20.88
C LYS A 84 13.83 -1.57 -19.43
N GLU A 85 14.22 -0.64 -18.58
CA GLU A 85 13.80 -0.60 -17.17
C GLU A 85 12.33 -0.21 -17.07
N ALA A 86 11.91 0.82 -17.80
CA ALA A 86 10.53 1.28 -17.83
C ALA A 86 9.56 0.19 -18.31
N ASN A 87 9.87 -0.51 -19.40
CA ASN A 87 9.02 -1.60 -19.89
C ASN A 87 8.81 -2.71 -18.85
N LYS A 88 9.87 -3.07 -18.10
CA LYS A 88 9.77 -4.05 -17.01
C LYS A 88 9.00 -3.50 -15.81
N LEU A 89 9.26 -2.24 -15.43
CA LEU A 89 8.56 -1.58 -14.34
C LEU A 89 7.08 -1.46 -14.63
N THR A 90 6.68 -0.99 -15.81
CA THR A 90 5.28 -0.87 -16.23
C THR A 90 4.56 -2.22 -16.20
N ALA A 91 5.19 -3.30 -16.69
CA ALA A 91 4.60 -4.63 -16.60
C ALA A 91 4.26 -5.02 -15.15
N MET A 92 5.15 -4.74 -14.19
CA MET A 92 4.93 -5.04 -12.77
C MET A 92 3.98 -4.04 -12.09
N ALA A 93 4.07 -2.77 -12.46
CA ALA A 93 3.33 -1.67 -11.83
C ALA A 93 1.88 -1.60 -12.30
N SER A 94 1.58 -2.18 -13.48
CA SER A 94 0.23 -2.28 -14.02
C SER A 94 -0.74 -2.91 -13.03
N TYR A 95 -0.30 -3.90 -12.25
CA TYR A 95 -1.09 -4.51 -11.18
C TYR A 95 -1.49 -3.51 -10.08
N ASN A 96 -0.73 -2.44 -9.86
CA ASN A 96 -0.96 -1.47 -8.79
C ASN A 96 -1.56 -0.16 -9.31
N PHE A 97 -2.29 -0.17 -10.43
CA PHE A 97 -2.86 1.02 -11.08
C PHE A 97 -1.82 2.00 -11.65
N LEU A 98 -0.55 1.61 -11.74
CA LEU A 98 0.54 2.48 -12.15
C LEU A 98 1.08 2.10 -13.53
N SER A 99 1.58 3.09 -14.26
CA SER A 99 2.31 2.94 -15.51
C SER A 99 3.49 3.91 -15.52
N PHE A 100 4.52 3.58 -16.28
CA PHE A 100 5.63 4.50 -16.56
C PHE A 100 5.59 4.83 -18.05
N THR A 101 5.30 6.09 -18.37
CA THR A 101 5.12 6.60 -19.73
C THR A 101 6.04 7.78 -19.98
N LYS A 102 6.29 8.11 -21.25
CA LYS A 102 7.16 9.22 -21.62
C LYS A 102 6.38 10.53 -21.65
N ASP A 103 6.99 11.60 -21.17
CA ASP A 103 6.51 12.97 -21.36
C ASP A 103 6.95 13.53 -22.74
N ASP A 104 6.69 14.82 -22.95
CA ASP A 104 7.03 15.53 -24.19
C ASP A 104 8.56 15.62 -24.44
N ASP A 105 9.37 15.47 -23.39
CA ASP A 105 10.83 15.51 -23.42
C ASP A 105 11.47 14.11 -23.54
N ASP A 106 10.68 13.08 -23.83
CA ASP A 106 11.09 11.66 -23.93
C ASP A 106 11.58 11.06 -22.59
N VAL A 107 11.21 11.68 -21.45
CA VAL A 107 11.58 11.24 -20.10
C VAL A 107 10.44 10.44 -19.47
N TYR A 108 10.78 9.35 -18.79
CA TYR A 108 9.78 8.53 -18.11
C TYR A 108 9.24 9.20 -16.84
N GLN A 109 7.92 9.32 -16.78
CA GLN A 109 7.14 9.78 -15.64
C GLN A 109 6.18 8.70 -15.13
N LEU A 110 5.69 8.89 -13.92
CA LEU A 110 4.66 8.05 -13.32
C LEU A 110 3.29 8.48 -13.83
N GLU A 111 2.47 7.52 -14.23
CA GLU A 111 1.07 7.72 -14.58
C GLU A 111 0.17 6.79 -13.76
N VAL A 112 -0.94 7.33 -13.25
CA VAL A 112 -2.01 6.53 -12.63
C VAL A 112 -3.01 6.18 -13.73
N ARG A 113 -3.24 4.88 -13.95
CA ARG A 113 -3.99 4.34 -15.11
C ARG A 113 -5.49 4.60 -15.08
N TYR A 114 -6.03 4.96 -13.92
CA TYR A 114 -7.45 5.20 -13.70
C TYR A 114 -7.64 6.48 -12.91
N SER A 115 -8.84 7.06 -12.99
CA SER A 115 -9.19 8.21 -12.17
C SER A 115 -9.17 7.83 -10.69
N LEU A 116 -8.67 8.71 -9.83
CA LEU A 116 -8.47 8.42 -8.40
C LEU A 116 -9.78 8.03 -7.69
N ASP A 117 -10.89 8.66 -8.04
CA ASP A 117 -12.23 8.34 -7.52
C ASP A 117 -12.71 6.91 -7.85
N SER A 118 -12.14 6.28 -8.86
CA SER A 118 -12.50 4.91 -9.26
C SER A 118 -11.67 3.82 -8.57
N ILE A 119 -10.51 4.16 -8.01
CA ILE A 119 -9.57 3.18 -7.46
C ILE A 119 -9.26 3.43 -5.99
N TYR A 120 -9.25 4.68 -5.54
CA TYR A 120 -8.79 5.06 -4.21
C TYR A 120 -9.97 5.47 -3.32
N PRO A 121 -10.05 4.98 -2.07
CA PRO A 121 -11.10 5.40 -1.12
C PRO A 121 -11.01 6.89 -0.79
N LEU A 122 -11.81 7.71 -1.47
CA LEU A 122 -11.91 9.14 -1.20
C LEU A 122 -12.78 9.43 0.04
N ASP A 123 -12.67 10.65 0.55
CA ASP A 123 -13.43 11.11 1.71
C ASP A 123 -14.94 10.89 1.53
N ASP A 124 -15.60 10.51 2.63
CA ASP A 124 -17.06 10.29 2.68
C ASP A 124 -17.59 9.10 1.85
N THR A 125 -16.76 8.07 1.67
CA THR A 125 -17.14 6.79 1.06
C THR A 125 -17.13 5.67 2.09
N VAL A 126 -17.90 4.60 1.88
CA VAL A 126 -17.87 3.45 2.81
C VAL A 126 -16.49 2.78 2.83
N GLU A 127 -15.80 2.80 1.69
CA GLU A 127 -14.43 2.33 1.54
C GLU A 127 -13.47 3.16 2.40
N SER A 128 -13.60 4.49 2.47
CA SER A 128 -12.76 5.31 3.35
C SER A 128 -13.13 5.14 4.81
N PHE A 129 -14.41 4.91 5.14
CA PHE A 129 -14.80 4.57 6.52
C PHE A 129 -14.12 3.27 6.97
N ILE A 130 -14.08 2.26 6.09
CA ILE A 130 -13.35 1.03 6.34
C ILE A 130 -11.86 1.33 6.48
N MET A 131 -11.24 2.00 5.50
CA MET A 131 -9.81 2.27 5.49
C MET A 131 -9.32 3.01 6.74
N ASP A 132 -10.11 3.93 7.29
CA ASP A 132 -9.75 4.75 8.46
C ASP A 132 -10.40 4.29 9.77
N ASP A 133 -11.05 3.12 9.77
CA ASP A 133 -11.77 2.52 10.90
C ASP A 133 -12.79 3.47 11.56
N GLN A 134 -13.49 4.27 10.74
CA GLN A 134 -14.52 5.22 11.17
C GLN A 134 -15.84 4.52 11.50
N ILE A 135 -15.86 3.76 12.60
CA ILE A 135 -16.96 2.87 12.98
C ILE A 135 -18.33 3.56 13.07
N ASP A 136 -18.40 4.80 13.56
CA ASP A 136 -19.68 5.50 13.73
C ASP A 136 -20.32 5.82 12.37
N ARG A 137 -19.54 6.34 11.43
CA ARG A 137 -19.98 6.61 10.05
C ARG A 137 -20.30 5.32 9.31
N PHE A 138 -19.52 4.27 9.54
CA PHE A 138 -19.79 2.96 8.97
C PHE A 138 -21.16 2.41 9.43
N LYS A 139 -21.48 2.50 10.73
CA LYS A 139 -22.78 2.09 11.29
C LYS A 139 -23.95 2.88 10.70
N GLU A 140 -23.79 4.19 10.53
CA GLU A 140 -24.78 5.04 9.88
C GLU A 140 -25.03 4.59 8.43
N TYR A 141 -23.95 4.33 7.68
CA TYR A 141 -24.02 3.87 6.30
C TYR A 141 -24.82 2.56 6.18
N VAL A 142 -24.45 1.53 6.94
CA VAL A 142 -25.07 0.20 6.85
C VAL A 142 -26.49 0.12 7.42
N SER A 143 -26.93 1.15 8.16
CA SER A 143 -28.31 1.26 8.59
C SER A 143 -29.27 1.51 7.43
N ASN A 144 -28.76 2.09 6.33
CA ASN A 144 -29.54 2.46 5.14
C ASN A 144 -29.10 1.73 3.86
N ASN A 145 -27.95 1.05 3.87
CA ASN A 145 -27.33 0.48 2.68
C ASN A 145 -26.88 -0.97 2.92
N SER A 146 -26.96 -1.81 1.88
CA SER A 146 -26.40 -3.18 1.92
C SER A 146 -24.91 -3.18 1.58
N LEU A 147 -24.17 -4.07 2.24
CA LEU A 147 -22.75 -4.32 1.98
C LEU A 147 -22.47 -5.29 0.82
N ASP A 148 -23.49 -5.98 0.29
CA ASP A 148 -23.31 -7.10 -0.66
C ASP A 148 -22.52 -6.72 -1.91
N ARG A 149 -22.65 -5.46 -2.34
CA ARG A 149 -22.02 -4.92 -3.55
C ARG A 149 -20.74 -4.13 -3.29
N ILE A 150 -20.39 -3.89 -2.03
CA ILE A 150 -19.19 -3.12 -1.67
C ILE A 150 -17.96 -3.97 -1.88
N ARG A 151 -17.00 -3.45 -2.67
CA ARG A 151 -15.70 -4.07 -2.93
C ARG A 151 -14.63 -3.01 -2.84
N VAL A 152 -13.61 -3.25 -2.02
CA VAL A 152 -12.45 -2.34 -1.94
C VAL A 152 -11.38 -2.84 -2.90
N LEU A 153 -11.03 -2.00 -3.87
CA LEU A 153 -9.92 -2.25 -4.79
C LEU A 153 -8.60 -1.89 -4.09
N ILE A 154 -7.63 -2.80 -4.12
CA ILE A 154 -6.27 -2.52 -3.65
C ILE A 154 -5.22 -2.72 -4.76
N SER A 155 -5.60 -3.39 -5.85
CA SER A 155 -4.81 -3.61 -7.06
C SER A 155 -5.77 -4.00 -8.22
N ASP A 156 -5.29 -3.97 -9.48
CA ASP A 156 -6.09 -4.32 -10.68
C ASP A 156 -6.69 -5.74 -10.61
N ASP A 157 -6.01 -6.63 -9.89
CA ASP A 157 -6.32 -8.05 -9.75
C ASP A 157 -6.96 -8.40 -8.39
N GLU A 158 -7.18 -7.42 -7.51
CA GLU A 158 -7.58 -7.68 -6.13
C GLU A 158 -8.74 -6.81 -5.65
N GLN A 159 -9.82 -7.49 -5.27
CA GLN A 159 -11.03 -6.90 -4.71
C GLN A 159 -11.33 -7.54 -3.37
N LEU A 160 -11.43 -6.72 -2.34
CA LEU A 160 -11.71 -7.16 -0.98
C LEU A 160 -13.19 -7.00 -0.65
N THR A 161 -13.77 -8.00 -0.01
CA THR A 161 -15.03 -7.80 0.72
C THR A 161 -14.80 -6.87 1.92
N PRO A 162 -15.84 -6.26 2.50
CA PRO A 162 -15.67 -5.35 3.64
C PRO A 162 -14.89 -5.97 4.82
N ILE A 163 -15.11 -7.24 5.14
CA ILE A 163 -14.40 -7.92 6.23
C ILE A 163 -12.92 -8.18 5.90
N GLU A 164 -12.60 -8.52 4.65
CA GLU A 164 -11.22 -8.67 4.19
C GLU A 164 -10.49 -7.33 4.14
N ALA A 165 -11.19 -6.27 3.72
CA ALA A 165 -10.67 -4.90 3.73
C ALA A 165 -10.36 -4.44 5.15
N CYS A 166 -11.23 -4.72 6.11
CA CYS A 166 -10.94 -4.42 7.52
C CYS A 166 -9.69 -5.17 7.99
N ALA A 167 -9.51 -6.44 7.62
CA ALA A 167 -8.29 -7.18 7.96
C ALA A 167 -7.04 -6.58 7.30
N TYR A 168 -7.14 -6.14 6.04
CA TYR A 168 -6.05 -5.55 5.27
C TYR A 168 -5.60 -4.19 5.83
N PHE A 169 -6.57 -3.32 6.13
CA PHE A 169 -6.28 -1.99 6.65
C PHE A 169 -6.03 -1.98 8.16
N GLY A 170 -6.40 -3.04 8.87
CA GLY A 170 -6.31 -3.09 10.33
C GLY A 170 -7.46 -2.36 11.04
N SER A 171 -8.65 -2.37 10.45
CA SER A 171 -9.84 -1.66 10.92
C SER A 171 -10.58 -2.49 11.96
N VAL A 172 -10.05 -2.51 13.18
CA VAL A 172 -10.45 -3.43 14.25
C VAL A 172 -11.89 -3.22 14.69
N ASN A 173 -12.34 -1.97 14.80
CA ASN A 173 -13.67 -1.67 15.30
C ASN A 173 -14.73 -2.12 14.29
N ILE A 174 -14.51 -1.87 13.00
CA ILE A 174 -15.43 -2.30 11.94
C ILE A 174 -15.38 -3.82 11.75
N PHE A 175 -14.19 -4.45 11.80
CA PHE A 175 -14.06 -5.91 11.72
C PHE A 175 -14.87 -6.60 12.83
N THR A 176 -14.73 -6.10 14.06
CA THR A 176 -15.46 -6.62 15.22
C THR A 176 -16.96 -6.46 15.00
N PHE A 177 -17.43 -5.27 14.61
CA PHE A 177 -18.85 -5.04 14.35
C PHE A 177 -19.43 -5.97 13.25
N LEU A 178 -18.69 -6.18 12.15
CA LEU A 178 -19.10 -7.08 11.08
C LEU A 178 -19.28 -8.53 11.57
N THR A 179 -18.38 -9.01 12.41
CA THR A 179 -18.41 -10.39 12.92
C THR A 179 -19.41 -10.58 14.06
N THR A 180 -19.47 -9.65 15.02
CA THR A 180 -20.30 -9.79 16.22
C THR A 180 -21.74 -9.36 16.02
N ASN A 181 -21.99 -8.29 15.26
CA ASN A 181 -23.34 -7.70 15.12
C ASN A 181 -24.01 -8.07 13.80
N LEU A 182 -23.23 -8.17 12.72
CA LEU A 182 -23.75 -8.53 11.39
C LEU A 182 -23.48 -9.99 11.03
N HIS A 183 -22.79 -10.74 11.88
CA HIS A 183 -22.52 -12.17 11.72
C HIS A 183 -21.88 -12.54 10.37
N HIS A 184 -21.06 -11.63 9.82
CA HIS A 184 -20.28 -11.92 8.62
C HIS A 184 -19.29 -13.04 8.89
N LYS A 185 -19.22 -14.00 7.97
CA LYS A 185 -18.23 -15.08 8.03
C LYS A 185 -16.85 -14.52 7.72
N ILE A 186 -15.88 -14.88 8.56
CA ILE A 186 -14.48 -14.59 8.33
C ILE A 186 -14.00 -15.40 7.12
N SER A 187 -13.55 -14.70 6.09
CA SER A 187 -12.92 -15.32 4.92
C SER A 187 -11.54 -15.88 5.31
N PRO A 188 -11.11 -17.04 4.79
CA PRO A 188 -9.75 -17.55 4.99
C PRO A 188 -8.65 -16.54 4.61
N ARG A 189 -8.95 -15.61 3.70
CA ARG A 189 -8.02 -14.57 3.26
C ARG A 189 -7.75 -13.51 4.34
N CYS A 190 -8.66 -13.37 5.31
CA CYS A 190 -8.49 -12.40 6.41
C CYS A 190 -7.20 -12.66 7.20
N LEU A 191 -6.72 -13.90 7.29
CA LEU A 191 -5.43 -14.21 7.91
C LEU A 191 -4.25 -13.57 7.20
N GLN A 192 -4.17 -13.76 5.89
CA GLN A 192 -3.13 -13.14 5.09
C GLN A 192 -3.20 -11.61 5.19
N TYR A 193 -4.40 -11.05 5.15
CA TYR A 193 -4.59 -9.61 5.21
C TYR A 193 -4.30 -9.01 6.59
N SER A 194 -4.62 -9.72 7.67
CA SER A 194 -4.28 -9.27 9.04
C SER A 194 -2.78 -9.15 9.28
N LEU A 195 -1.98 -9.99 8.60
CA LEU A 195 -0.52 -9.90 8.62
C LEU A 195 -0.03 -8.62 7.91
N ILE A 196 -0.63 -8.28 6.77
CA ILE A 196 -0.33 -7.06 6.02
C ILE A 196 -0.74 -5.82 6.84
N GLY A 197 -1.94 -5.84 7.41
CA GLY A 197 -2.45 -4.77 8.26
C GLY A 197 -1.76 -4.65 9.63
N GLY A 198 -0.80 -5.52 9.95
CA GLY A 198 -0.06 -5.50 11.21
C GLY A 198 -0.90 -5.81 12.45
N ASN A 199 -2.08 -6.42 12.29
CA ASN A 199 -3.07 -6.62 13.34
C ASN A 199 -3.46 -8.10 13.45
N THR A 200 -2.49 -8.95 13.74
CA THR A 200 -2.69 -10.42 13.85
C THR A 200 -3.61 -10.82 15.00
N GLU A 201 -3.77 -9.97 16.01
CA GLU A 201 -4.71 -10.18 17.14
C GLU A 201 -6.18 -10.22 16.69
N LEU A 202 -6.51 -9.65 15.52
CA LEU A 202 -7.87 -9.63 14.95
C LEU A 202 -8.50 -11.02 14.84
N LEU A 203 -7.70 -12.04 14.56
CA LEU A 203 -8.19 -13.39 14.28
C LEU A 203 -8.06 -14.34 15.47
N MET A 204 -7.40 -13.90 16.54
CA MET A 204 -7.32 -14.68 17.77
C MET A 204 -8.59 -14.52 18.63
N ASN A 205 -9.38 -13.47 18.37
CA ASN A 205 -10.56 -13.09 19.17
C ASN A 205 -11.90 -13.17 18.41
N ALA A 206 -11.89 -13.71 17.19
CA ALA A 206 -13.05 -13.72 16.29
C ALA A 206 -13.69 -15.11 16.14
#